data_AF-A0A517T8Q4-F1
#
_entry.id   AF-A0A517T8Q4-F1
#
_cell.length_a   1.000
_cell.length_b   1.000
_cell.length_c   1.000
_cell.angle_alpha   90.00
_cell.angle_beta   90.00
_cell.angle_gamma   90.00
#
_symmetry.space_group_name_H-M   'P 1'
#
loop_
_entity.id
_entity.type
_entity.pdbx_description
1 polymer ?
#
loop_
_entity_poly.entity_id
_entity_poly.type
_entity_poly.pdbx_seq_one_letter_code
_entity_poly.pdbx_strand_id
1 'polypeptide(L)'
;MKRRNKPIDLSHPVLRFTPYAWAKLLFLRAAIEVEVSGFGITSPEDLLFVEEISLVSQTGSVAFTSMDDDGVADYFDTQVELGRKPAEFGRIWIHTHPGRCPQPSGTDEETFQRCFGGADWAVMFILAEGEQSYGRLRVGYQPGFTMELSPEISFERPFDGCEPELWQDELDQTVRIDGHIHHELWGHETSELHRSDWERFPVDFHNLAPDDEEMLYAWLHETEAKPPTRARAGTEVD
;
A
#
# COMPACT_ATOMS: atom_id res chain seq x y z
N MET A 1 3.20 8.13 32.95
CA MET A 1 2.75 7.05 32.05
C MET A 1 2.63 7.65 30.66
N LYS A 2 3.67 7.52 29.81
CA LYS A 2 3.55 7.94 28.40
C LYS A 2 2.66 6.91 27.72
N ARG A 3 1.54 7.33 27.13
CA ARG A 3 0.78 6.46 26.23
C ARG A 3 1.75 6.02 25.13
N ARG A 4 2.05 4.72 25.05
CA ARG A 4 2.68 4.16 23.85
C ARG A 4 1.63 4.31 22.75
N ASN A 5 1.86 5.19 21.77
CA ASN A 5 1.00 5.25 20.59
C ASN A 5 1.08 3.90 19.89
N LYS A 6 -0.08 3.30 19.62
CA LYS A 6 -0.18 2.14 18.75
C LYS A 6 0.06 2.68 17.33
N PRO A 7 0.96 2.09 16.53
CA PRO A 7 1.27 2.59 15.19
C PRO A 7 0.10 2.47 14.21
N ILE A 8 -0.94 1.70 14.54
CA ILE A 8 -2.22 1.67 13.82
C ILE A 8 -3.35 1.84 14.84
N ASP A 9 -4.15 2.90 14.70
CA ASP A 9 -5.35 3.13 15.52
C ASP A 9 -6.60 2.61 14.79
N LEU A 10 -7.13 1.48 15.26
CA LEU A 10 -8.36 0.89 14.69
C LEU A 10 -9.66 1.50 15.24
N SER A 11 -9.59 2.43 16.22
CA SER A 11 -10.80 3.05 16.78
C SER A 11 -11.45 4.04 15.81
N HIS A 12 -10.64 4.64 14.94
CA HIS A 12 -11.04 5.55 13.86
C HIS A 12 -10.18 5.25 12.64
N PRO A 13 -10.58 4.29 11.80
CA PRO A 13 -9.74 3.77 10.74
C PRO A 13 -9.68 4.73 9.56
N VAL A 14 -8.76 5.68 9.66
CA VAL A 14 -8.56 6.74 8.69
C VAL A 14 -7.18 6.57 8.08
N LEU A 15 -7.09 6.66 6.76
CA LEU A 15 -5.82 6.80 6.08
C LEU A 15 -5.49 8.28 5.99
N ARG A 16 -4.55 8.73 6.80
CA ARG A 16 -4.17 10.15 6.88
C ARG A 16 -3.08 10.44 5.86
N PHE A 17 -3.15 11.59 5.23
CA PHE A 17 -2.15 12.08 4.28
C PHE A 17 -1.61 13.43 4.74
N THR A 18 -0.31 13.66 4.54
CA THR A 18 0.21 15.03 4.54
C THR A 18 -0.40 15.82 3.38
N PRO A 19 -0.45 17.16 3.44
CA PRO A 19 -0.96 17.95 2.33
C PRO A 19 -0.08 17.78 1.08
N TYR A 20 1.21 17.51 1.27
CA TYR A 20 2.15 17.20 0.19
C TYR A 20 1.80 15.88 -0.51
N ALA A 21 1.64 14.78 0.23
CA ALA A 21 1.28 13.48 -0.34
C ALA A 21 -0.06 13.54 -1.07
N TRP A 22 -1.05 14.22 -0.48
CA TRP A 22 -2.36 14.40 -1.11
C TRP A 22 -2.28 15.25 -2.38
N ALA A 23 -1.54 16.35 -2.36
CA ALA A 23 -1.35 17.20 -3.53
C ALA A 23 -0.62 16.47 -4.67
N LYS A 24 0.41 15.68 -4.35
CA LYS A 24 1.09 14.82 -5.32
C LYS A 24 0.13 13.79 -5.92
N LEU A 25 -0.71 13.14 -5.11
CA LEU A 25 -1.68 12.16 -5.63
C LEU A 25 -2.70 12.80 -6.59
N LEU A 26 -3.19 13.99 -6.25
CA LEU A 26 -4.08 14.76 -7.13
C LEU A 26 -3.40 15.14 -8.44
N PHE A 27 -2.12 15.56 -8.37
CA PHE A 27 -1.31 15.86 -9.54
C PHE A 27 -1.17 14.64 -10.44
N LEU A 28 -0.73 13.49 -9.89
CA LEU A 28 -0.52 12.25 -10.63
C LEU A 28 -1.78 11.81 -11.38
N ARG A 29 -2.95 11.84 -10.70
CA ARG A 29 -4.24 11.50 -11.32
C ARG A 29 -4.62 12.45 -12.46
N ALA A 30 -4.26 13.73 -12.34
CA ALA A 30 -4.64 14.76 -13.32
C ALA A 30 -3.63 14.90 -14.47
N ALA A 31 -2.38 14.48 -14.29
CA ALA A 31 -1.29 14.67 -15.24
C ALA A 31 -1.33 13.67 -16.40
N ILE A 32 -1.98 12.52 -16.24
CA ILE A 32 -1.97 11.44 -17.23
C ILE A 32 -3.32 10.73 -17.33
N GLU A 33 -3.65 10.23 -18.51
CA GLU A 33 -4.94 9.57 -18.81
C GLU A 33 -4.95 8.06 -18.52
N VAL A 34 -3.89 7.52 -17.92
CA VAL A 34 -3.79 6.11 -17.51
C VAL A 34 -3.72 5.97 -16.00
N GLU A 35 -3.91 4.76 -15.50
CA GLU A 35 -3.70 4.44 -14.10
C GLU A 35 -2.20 4.54 -13.74
N VAL A 36 -1.94 5.08 -12.55
CA VAL A 36 -0.61 5.21 -11.97
C VAL A 36 -0.63 4.54 -10.60
N SER A 37 0.35 3.67 -10.34
CA SER A 37 0.58 2.98 -9.07
C SER A 37 1.78 3.57 -8.33
N GLY A 38 1.75 3.49 -7.01
CA GLY A 38 2.87 3.82 -6.15
C GLY A 38 2.70 3.29 -4.73
N PHE A 39 3.71 3.55 -3.91
CA PHE A 39 3.71 3.19 -2.51
C PHE A 39 3.57 4.41 -1.61
N GLY A 40 2.72 4.31 -0.60
CA GLY A 40 2.66 5.28 0.49
C GLY A 40 3.81 5.05 1.47
N ILE A 41 4.65 6.06 1.66
CA ILE A 41 5.67 6.11 2.71
C ILE A 41 5.06 6.79 3.93
N THR A 42 5.17 6.16 5.10
CA THR A 42 4.47 6.55 6.32
C THR A 42 5.40 7.04 7.42
N SER A 43 4.79 7.65 8.44
CA SER A 43 5.47 7.94 9.69
C SER A 43 5.82 6.64 10.44
N PRO A 44 7.04 6.50 11.00
CA PRO A 44 7.37 5.35 11.86
C PRO A 44 6.55 5.33 13.16
N GLU A 45 5.94 6.46 13.54
CA GLU A 45 5.08 6.57 14.73
C GLU A 45 3.60 6.29 14.42
N ASP A 46 3.20 6.34 13.15
CA ASP A 46 1.84 6.06 12.68
C ASP A 46 1.85 5.56 11.24
N LEU A 47 1.63 4.25 11.09
CA LEU A 47 1.69 3.51 9.84
C LEU A 47 0.44 3.71 8.97
N LEU A 48 -0.57 4.45 9.44
CA LEU A 48 -1.68 4.94 8.60
C LEU A 48 -1.55 6.43 8.29
N PHE A 49 -0.40 7.05 8.57
CA PHE A 49 -0.11 8.44 8.20
C PHE A 49 0.91 8.50 7.07
N VAL A 50 0.43 8.68 5.84
CA VAL A 50 1.21 8.78 4.61
C VAL A 50 1.84 10.16 4.49
N GLU A 51 3.16 10.20 4.43
CA GLU A 51 3.97 11.40 4.33
C GLU A 51 4.36 11.73 2.89
N GLU A 52 4.55 10.69 2.07
CA GLU A 52 5.02 10.76 0.69
C GLU A 52 4.44 9.61 -0.13
N ILE A 53 4.35 9.76 -1.45
CA ILE A 53 3.96 8.71 -2.39
C ILE A 53 5.11 8.50 -3.37
N SER A 54 5.72 7.33 -3.37
CA SER A 54 6.80 7.01 -4.31
C SER A 54 6.26 6.24 -5.49
N LEU A 55 6.57 6.67 -6.71
CA LEU A 55 6.36 5.86 -7.90
C LEU A 55 7.49 4.84 -8.04
N VAL A 56 7.18 3.77 -8.77
CA VAL A 56 8.17 2.80 -9.27
C VAL A 56 7.95 2.65 -10.77
N SER A 57 8.98 2.18 -11.48
CA SER A 57 8.88 1.86 -12.91
C SER A 57 7.65 0.99 -13.17
N GLN A 58 6.83 1.38 -14.14
CA GLN A 58 5.53 0.74 -14.38
C GLN A 58 5.02 1.00 -15.80
N THR A 59 4.09 0.15 -16.22
CA THR A 59 3.28 0.36 -17.41
C THR A 59 1.83 0.62 -17.01
N GLY A 60 1.29 1.77 -17.44
CA GLY A 60 -0.10 2.17 -17.17
C GLY A 60 -0.97 2.08 -18.42
N SER A 61 -2.23 1.71 -18.23
CA SER A 61 -3.31 1.80 -19.21
C SER A 61 -4.53 2.48 -18.57
N VAL A 62 -5.59 2.70 -19.34
CA VAL A 62 -6.85 3.29 -18.82
C VAL A 62 -7.61 2.41 -17.82
N ALA A 63 -7.22 1.14 -17.66
CA ALA A 63 -7.97 0.16 -16.88
C ALA A 63 -7.09 -0.80 -16.05
N PHE A 64 -5.78 -0.60 -16.06
CA PHE A 64 -4.84 -1.31 -15.19
C PHE A 64 -3.51 -0.55 -15.14
N THR A 65 -2.72 -0.85 -14.11
CA THR A 65 -1.29 -0.52 -14.03
C THR A 65 -0.51 -1.75 -13.59
N SER A 66 0.71 -1.90 -14.10
CA SER A 66 1.62 -2.99 -13.74
C SER A 66 2.98 -2.41 -13.38
N MET A 67 3.37 -2.54 -12.11
CA MET A 67 4.70 -2.20 -11.62
C MET A 67 5.73 -3.22 -12.12
N ASP A 68 6.90 -2.74 -12.50
CA ASP A 68 8.07 -3.53 -12.91
C ASP A 68 8.73 -4.14 -11.66
N ASP A 69 9.02 -5.44 -11.71
CA ASP A 69 9.64 -6.19 -10.61
C ASP A 69 11.02 -5.62 -10.25
N ASP A 70 11.82 -5.24 -11.25
CA ASP A 70 13.14 -4.64 -11.02
C ASP A 70 12.99 -3.25 -10.38
N GLY A 71 11.99 -2.47 -10.82
CA GLY A 71 11.68 -1.17 -10.24
C GLY A 71 11.18 -1.25 -8.79
N VAL A 72 10.41 -2.29 -8.45
CA VAL A 72 9.98 -2.56 -7.07
C VAL A 72 11.18 -2.98 -6.22
N ALA A 73 12.06 -3.85 -6.72
CA ALA A 73 13.26 -4.27 -6.00
C ALA A 73 14.18 -3.08 -5.71
N ASP A 74 14.48 -2.25 -6.72
CA ASP A 74 15.30 -1.04 -6.58
C ASP A 74 14.69 -0.06 -5.56
N TYR A 75 13.36 0.09 -5.56
CA TYR A 75 12.64 0.88 -4.56
C TYR A 75 12.86 0.32 -3.15
N PHE A 76 12.65 -0.97 -2.93
CA PHE A 76 12.83 -1.59 -1.61
C PHE A 76 14.26 -1.43 -1.10
N ASP A 77 15.27 -1.68 -1.94
CA ASP A 77 16.67 -1.52 -1.58
C ASP A 77 16.98 -0.07 -1.20
N THR A 78 16.52 0.90 -2.00
CA THR A 78 16.68 2.33 -1.72
C THR A 78 16.05 2.71 -0.37
N GLN A 79 14.85 2.22 -0.06
CA GLN A 79 14.17 2.54 1.21
C GLN A 79 14.90 1.94 2.42
N VAL A 80 15.46 0.73 2.28
CA VAL A 80 16.28 0.09 3.31
C VAL A 80 17.60 0.83 3.52
N GLU A 81 18.25 1.29 2.45
CA GLU A 81 19.45 2.13 2.53
C GLU A 81 19.18 3.47 3.24
N LEU A 82 17.98 4.03 3.06
CA LEU A 82 17.49 5.21 3.79
C LEU A 82 17.12 4.90 5.26
N GLY A 83 17.25 3.65 5.70
CA GLY A 83 17.05 3.23 7.09
C GLY A 83 15.58 3.01 7.49
N ARG A 84 14.66 2.93 6.53
CA ARG A 84 13.23 2.69 6.79
C ARG A 84 12.94 1.20 6.91
N LYS A 85 11.93 0.85 7.69
CA LYS A 85 11.43 -0.53 7.77
C LYS A 85 10.40 -0.81 6.67
N PRO A 86 10.27 -2.06 6.17
CA PRO A 86 9.23 -2.41 5.20
C PRO A 86 7.81 -2.05 5.62
N ALA A 87 7.52 -2.05 6.93
CA ALA A 87 6.24 -1.59 7.48
C ALA A 87 5.93 -0.13 7.12
N GLU A 88 6.96 0.72 7.00
CA GLU A 88 6.82 2.16 6.75
C GLU A 88 6.56 2.49 5.27
N PHE A 89 7.06 1.68 4.33
CA PHE A 89 7.09 2.06 2.91
C PHE A 89 6.53 1.01 1.95
N GLY A 90 6.31 -0.23 2.41
CA GLY A 90 5.94 -1.38 1.57
C GLY A 90 4.56 -1.95 1.86
N ARG A 91 3.73 -1.29 2.66
CA ARG A 91 2.42 -1.82 3.11
C ARG A 91 1.22 -1.08 2.55
N ILE A 92 1.40 0.10 1.97
CA ILE A 92 0.32 0.91 1.41
C ILE A 92 0.52 1.01 -0.09
N TRP A 93 -0.30 0.29 -0.84
CA TRP A 93 -0.39 0.42 -2.28
C TRP A 93 -1.44 1.46 -2.63
N ILE A 94 -1.03 2.43 -3.45
CA ILE A 94 -1.88 3.52 -3.92
C ILE A 94 -1.93 3.44 -5.44
N HIS A 95 -3.11 3.50 -6.04
CA HIS A 95 -3.23 3.73 -7.48
C HIS A 95 -4.35 4.71 -7.84
N THR A 96 -4.29 5.26 -9.04
CA THR A 96 -5.27 6.23 -9.54
C THR A 96 -6.16 5.61 -10.59
N HIS A 97 -7.45 5.94 -10.57
CA HIS A 97 -8.35 5.68 -11.71
C HIS A 97 -8.59 6.99 -12.47
N PRO A 98 -8.40 7.02 -13.81
CA PRO A 98 -8.68 8.21 -14.61
C PRO A 98 -10.18 8.52 -14.66
N GLY A 99 -11.04 7.51 -14.50
CA GLY A 99 -12.49 7.65 -14.43
C GLY A 99 -13.02 7.97 -13.04
N ARG A 100 -14.35 7.99 -12.89
CA ARG A 100 -15.07 8.35 -11.65
C ARG A 100 -15.32 7.19 -10.69
N CYS A 101 -14.93 5.97 -11.03
CA CYS A 101 -15.18 4.81 -10.17
C CYS A 101 -13.97 4.60 -9.27
N PRO A 102 -14.08 4.78 -7.94
CA PRO A 102 -12.98 4.47 -7.04
C PRO A 102 -12.93 2.99 -6.64
N GLN A 103 -13.89 2.17 -7.05
CA GLN A 103 -13.97 0.77 -6.61
C GLN A 103 -12.90 -0.08 -7.30
N PRO A 104 -12.29 -1.04 -6.59
CA PRO A 104 -11.31 -1.94 -7.18
C PRO A 104 -11.97 -2.82 -8.25
N SER A 105 -11.24 -3.03 -9.33
CA SER A 105 -11.51 -4.03 -10.34
C SER A 105 -11.10 -5.43 -9.87
N GLY A 106 -11.43 -6.46 -10.66
CA GLY A 106 -10.92 -7.81 -10.39
C GLY A 106 -9.39 -7.91 -10.46
N THR A 107 -8.76 -7.11 -11.34
CA THR A 107 -7.31 -7.02 -11.47
C THR A 107 -6.67 -6.42 -10.22
N ASP A 108 -7.31 -5.42 -9.62
CA ASP A 108 -6.80 -4.78 -8.39
C ASP A 108 -6.87 -5.74 -7.20
N GLU A 109 -7.97 -6.50 -7.12
CA GLU A 109 -8.15 -7.53 -6.09
C GLU A 109 -7.11 -8.66 -6.22
N GLU A 110 -6.87 -9.16 -7.43
CA GLU A 110 -5.86 -10.19 -7.69
C GLU A 110 -4.45 -9.68 -7.38
N THR A 111 -4.13 -8.46 -7.83
CA THR A 111 -2.82 -7.82 -7.57
C THR A 111 -2.60 -7.63 -6.08
N PHE A 112 -3.60 -7.13 -5.35
CA PHE A 112 -3.49 -6.91 -3.91
C PHE A 112 -3.34 -8.23 -3.14
N GLN A 113 -4.10 -9.25 -3.50
CA GLN A 113 -3.97 -10.56 -2.86
C GLN A 113 -2.63 -11.21 -3.16
N ARG A 114 -2.12 -11.11 -4.39
CA ARG A 114 -0.83 -11.69 -4.79
C ARG A 114 0.35 -10.99 -4.12
N CYS A 115 0.41 -9.66 -4.23
CA CYS A 115 1.57 -8.88 -3.79
C CYS A 115 1.53 -8.62 -2.28
N PHE A 116 0.35 -8.44 -1.70
CA PHE A 116 0.24 -8.07 -0.29
C PHE A 116 -0.41 -9.14 0.57
N GLY A 117 -0.94 -10.23 0.02
CA GLY A 117 -1.72 -11.24 0.76
C GLY A 117 -0.98 -11.91 1.92
N GLY A 118 0.35 -12.02 1.82
CA GLY A 118 1.21 -12.55 2.88
C GLY A 118 1.56 -11.55 3.99
N ALA A 119 1.24 -10.27 3.83
CA ALA A 119 1.52 -9.25 4.84
C ALA A 119 0.56 -9.35 6.04
N ASP A 120 1.07 -9.07 7.25
CA ASP A 120 0.26 -8.99 8.47
C ASP A 120 -0.80 -7.90 8.39
N TRP A 121 -0.47 -6.83 7.67
CA TRP A 121 -1.42 -5.81 7.27
C TRP A 121 -1.00 -5.19 5.95
N ALA A 122 -1.96 -4.69 5.19
CA ALA A 122 -1.73 -3.90 4.00
C ALA A 122 -2.94 -3.02 3.69
N VAL A 123 -2.69 -1.91 3.00
CA VAL A 123 -3.72 -0.99 2.53
C VAL A 123 -3.70 -0.96 1.01
N MET A 124 -4.88 -1.08 0.42
CA MET A 124 -5.14 -0.64 -0.95
C MET A 124 -5.85 0.71 -0.86
N PHE A 125 -5.36 1.71 -1.59
CA PHE A 125 -6.01 2.99 -1.74
C PHE A 125 -6.13 3.38 -3.20
N ILE A 126 -7.30 3.88 -3.60
CA ILE A 126 -7.63 4.26 -4.96
C ILE A 126 -8.11 5.71 -4.94
N LEU A 127 -7.54 6.56 -5.79
CA LEU A 127 -8.06 7.90 -6.06
C LEU A 127 -8.60 7.99 -7.49
N ALA A 128 -9.88 8.33 -7.60
CA ALA A 128 -10.60 8.51 -8.85
C ALA A 128 -10.89 10.00 -9.15
N GLU A 129 -11.42 10.27 -10.35
CA GLU A 129 -11.85 11.60 -10.77
C GLU A 129 -12.91 12.18 -9.81
N GLY A 130 -12.76 13.46 -9.49
CA GLY A 130 -13.63 14.18 -8.57
C GLY A 130 -13.36 13.87 -7.10
N GLU A 131 -12.14 13.44 -6.77
CA GLU A 131 -11.70 13.13 -5.40
C GLU A 131 -12.49 11.99 -4.75
N GLN A 132 -13.13 11.16 -5.58
CA GLN A 132 -13.74 9.92 -5.12
C GLN A 132 -12.64 8.92 -4.78
N SER A 133 -12.75 8.27 -3.62
CA SER A 133 -11.69 7.38 -3.15
C SER A 133 -12.24 6.09 -2.57
N TYR A 134 -11.40 5.06 -2.61
CA TYR A 134 -11.61 3.80 -1.91
C TYR A 134 -10.36 3.51 -1.10
N GLY A 135 -10.52 3.19 0.18
CA GLY A 135 -9.44 2.72 1.02
C GLY A 135 -9.86 1.41 1.67
N ARG A 136 -9.01 0.40 1.66
CA ARG A 136 -9.23 -0.84 2.41
C ARG A 136 -7.98 -1.27 3.13
N LEU A 137 -8.08 -1.34 4.45
CA LEU A 137 -7.14 -2.06 5.30
C LEU A 137 -7.49 -3.55 5.28
N ARG A 138 -6.49 -4.39 5.07
CA ARG A 138 -6.54 -5.83 5.34
C ARG A 138 -5.60 -6.14 6.49
N VAL A 139 -6.06 -6.91 7.46
CA VAL A 139 -5.24 -7.50 8.52
C VAL A 139 -5.22 -9.01 8.30
N GLY A 140 -4.02 -9.57 8.08
CA GLY A 140 -3.78 -10.98 7.76
C GLY A 140 -3.80 -11.91 8.98
N TYR A 141 -3.71 -11.36 10.19
CA TYR A 141 -3.67 -12.13 11.43
C TYR A 141 -4.98 -12.88 11.69
N GLN A 142 -4.95 -14.17 12.03
CA GLN A 142 -6.19 -14.96 12.15
C GLN A 142 -6.93 -14.76 13.49
N PRO A 143 -8.26 -14.54 13.49
CA PRO A 143 -9.11 -14.35 12.30
C PRO A 143 -8.86 -12.98 11.64
N GLY A 144 -8.49 -13.01 10.36
CA GLY A 144 -8.21 -11.80 9.60
C GLY A 144 -9.48 -10.99 9.37
N PHE A 145 -9.32 -9.70 9.13
CA PHE A 145 -10.46 -8.84 8.80
C PHE A 145 -10.06 -7.76 7.78
N THR A 146 -11.08 -7.18 7.18
CA THR A 146 -10.94 -6.02 6.30
C THR A 146 -11.79 -4.88 6.84
N MET A 147 -11.36 -3.66 6.57
CA MET A 147 -12.04 -2.46 7.00
C MET A 147 -11.84 -1.36 5.96
N GLU A 148 -12.92 -0.65 5.63
CA GLU A 148 -12.83 0.51 4.77
C GLU A 148 -12.17 1.68 5.50
N LEU A 149 -11.26 2.37 4.81
CA LEU A 149 -10.58 3.55 5.30
C LEU A 149 -11.12 4.76 4.55
N SER A 150 -11.49 5.80 5.29
CA SER A 150 -11.71 7.13 4.71
C SER A 150 -10.38 7.89 4.64
N PRO A 151 -10.10 8.65 3.58
CA PRO A 151 -8.95 9.53 3.56
C PRO A 151 -9.18 10.76 4.45
N GLU A 152 -8.13 11.24 5.11
CA GLU A 152 -8.10 12.53 5.80
C GLU A 152 -6.81 13.26 5.49
N ILE A 153 -6.91 14.56 5.20
CA ILE A 153 -5.74 15.42 4.96
C ILE A 153 -5.38 16.07 6.30
N SER A 154 -4.22 15.73 6.84
CA SER A 154 -3.74 16.28 8.11
C SER A 154 -2.75 17.42 7.89
N PHE A 155 -3.05 18.58 8.45
CA PHE A 155 -2.16 19.76 8.47
C PHE A 155 -1.36 19.85 9.78
N GLU A 156 -1.16 18.73 10.48
CA GLU A 156 -0.38 18.68 11.73
C GLU A 156 1.10 18.98 11.52
N ARG A 157 1.61 18.81 10.29
CA ARG A 157 2.99 19.09 9.90
C ARG A 157 3.07 20.29 8.94
N PRO A 158 4.21 21.01 8.90
CA PRO A 158 4.43 22.07 7.92
C PRO A 158 4.22 21.57 6.49
N PHE A 159 3.62 22.42 5.67
CA PHE A 159 3.45 22.20 4.24
C PHE A 159 4.24 23.25 3.49
N ASP A 160 5.41 22.85 2.98
CA ASP A 160 6.36 23.77 2.31
C ASP A 160 5.91 24.13 0.88
N GLY A 161 4.96 23.39 0.33
CA GLY A 161 4.33 23.68 -0.96
C GLY A 161 4.22 22.45 -1.85
N CYS A 162 3.84 22.69 -3.11
CA CYS A 162 3.82 21.68 -4.16
C CYS A 162 5.10 21.73 -4.98
N GLU A 163 5.52 20.59 -5.53
CA GLU A 163 6.70 20.46 -6.40
C GLU A 163 6.32 19.82 -7.74
N PRO A 164 5.43 20.44 -8.55
CA PRO A 164 4.87 19.82 -9.74
C PRO A 164 5.91 19.47 -10.80
N GLU A 165 7.01 20.23 -10.91
CA GLU A 165 8.10 19.91 -11.83
C GLU A 165 8.81 18.60 -11.44
N LEU A 166 9.09 18.39 -10.14
CA LEU A 166 9.70 17.14 -9.67
C LEU A 166 8.74 15.96 -9.82
N TRP A 167 7.45 16.17 -9.56
CA TRP A 167 6.44 15.13 -9.72
C TRP A 167 6.24 14.74 -11.19
N GLN A 168 6.31 15.71 -12.11
CA GLN A 168 6.28 15.44 -13.54
C GLN A 168 7.52 14.65 -13.97
N ASP A 169 8.71 15.04 -13.52
CA ASP A 169 9.95 14.36 -13.84
C ASP A 169 9.92 12.89 -13.34
N GLU A 170 9.42 12.64 -12.14
CA GLU A 170 9.22 11.29 -11.60
C GLU A 170 8.23 10.48 -12.44
N LEU A 171 7.10 11.08 -12.79
CA LEU A 171 6.07 10.46 -13.63
C LEU A 171 6.64 10.07 -15.00
N ASP A 172 7.35 10.98 -15.67
CA ASP A 172 7.94 10.76 -16.99
C ASP A 172 9.04 9.68 -16.97
N GLN A 173 9.77 9.57 -15.86
CA GLN A 173 10.81 8.54 -15.70
C GLN A 173 10.22 7.16 -15.43
N THR A 174 9.17 7.09 -14.61
CA THR A 174 8.66 5.82 -14.07
C THR A 174 7.49 5.25 -14.85
N VAL A 175 6.64 6.06 -15.50
CA VAL A 175 5.43 5.58 -16.16
C VAL A 175 5.64 5.45 -17.66
N ARG A 176 5.30 4.27 -18.19
CA ARG A 176 5.18 4.01 -19.62
C ARG A 176 3.71 3.79 -19.95
N ILE A 177 3.21 4.44 -20.99
CA ILE A 177 1.83 4.26 -21.46
C ILE A 177 1.78 3.02 -22.35
N ASP A 178 0.92 2.06 -22.02
CA ASP A 178 0.67 0.92 -22.90
C ASP A 178 -0.11 1.38 -24.14
N GLY A 179 0.49 1.20 -25.30
CA GLY A 179 0.01 1.73 -26.57
C GLY A 179 -1.10 0.89 -27.20
N HIS A 180 -2.28 0.82 -26.58
CA HIS A 180 -3.48 0.23 -27.19
C HIS A 180 -4.73 1.10 -26.97
N ILE A 181 -4.91 2.13 -27.81
CA ILE A 181 -6.24 2.70 -28.04
C ILE A 181 -6.93 1.83 -29.09
N HIS A 182 -7.88 0.99 -28.69
CA HIS A 182 -8.90 0.46 -29.60
C HIS A 182 -10.24 1.10 -29.30
N HIS A 183 -10.56 2.11 -30.11
CA HIS A 183 -11.90 2.64 -30.27
C HIS A 183 -12.47 2.03 -31.54
N GLU A 184 -12.99 0.80 -31.52
CA GLU A 184 -13.84 0.33 -32.63
C GLU A 184 -14.86 -0.74 -32.21
N LEU A 185 -16.12 -0.33 -32.36
CA LEU A 185 -17.31 -1.15 -32.39
C LEU A 185 -17.19 -2.20 -33.53
N TRP A 186 -17.37 -3.48 -33.19
CA TRP A 186 -17.54 -4.64 -34.07
C TRP A 186 -16.34 -5.14 -34.90
N GLY A 187 -15.77 -6.29 -34.47
CA GLY A 187 -15.51 -7.43 -35.36
C GLY A 187 -14.05 -7.86 -35.57
N HIS A 188 -13.61 -8.82 -34.74
CA HIS A 188 -12.47 -9.77 -34.91
C HIS A 188 -11.07 -9.14 -35.11
N GLU A 189 -9.96 -9.62 -34.54
CA GLU A 189 -9.55 -10.90 -33.95
C GLU A 189 -8.49 -10.58 -32.88
N THR A 190 -8.65 -11.16 -31.68
CA THR A 190 -7.77 -10.96 -30.53
C THR A 190 -6.44 -11.69 -30.71
N SER A 191 -5.30 -11.00 -30.65
CA SER A 191 -4.05 -11.66 -30.26
C SER A 191 -4.09 -11.89 -28.75
N GLU A 192 -4.43 -13.10 -28.35
CA GLU A 192 -4.47 -13.55 -26.96
C GLU A 192 -3.07 -13.44 -26.34
N LEU A 193 -2.95 -12.62 -25.29
CA LEU A 193 -1.90 -12.85 -24.29
C LEU A 193 -2.14 -14.23 -23.68
N HIS A 194 -1.16 -15.11 -23.84
CA HIS A 194 -1.29 -16.50 -23.44
C HIS A 194 -1.23 -16.58 -21.92
N ARG A 195 -2.09 -17.41 -21.31
CA ARG A 195 -2.16 -17.65 -19.85
C ARG A 195 -0.81 -18.06 -19.22
N SER A 196 0.17 -18.45 -20.02
CA SER A 196 1.54 -18.79 -19.60
C SER A 196 2.48 -17.60 -19.39
N ASP A 197 2.12 -16.39 -19.85
CA ASP A 197 2.95 -15.20 -19.62
C ASP A 197 2.81 -14.68 -18.17
N TRP A 198 1.79 -15.15 -17.45
CA TRP A 198 1.51 -14.87 -16.04
C TRP A 198 2.29 -15.78 -15.05
N GLU A 199 2.96 -16.82 -15.53
CA GLU A 199 3.65 -17.83 -14.70
C GLU A 199 5.10 -17.47 -14.35
N ARG A 200 5.57 -16.24 -14.66
CA ARG A 200 6.98 -15.82 -14.50
C ARG A 200 7.23 -14.69 -13.51
N PHE A 201 6.37 -14.52 -12.51
CA PHE A 201 6.53 -13.52 -11.44
C PHE A 201 7.14 -14.15 -10.17
N PRO A 202 8.36 -13.77 -9.74
CA PRO A 202 9.05 -14.40 -8.62
C PRO A 202 9.14 -13.53 -7.34
N VAL A 203 8.30 -12.51 -7.15
CA VAL A 203 8.35 -11.72 -5.90
C VAL A 203 7.50 -12.38 -4.81
N ASP A 204 8.13 -13.29 -4.08
CA ASP A 204 7.62 -13.84 -2.84
C ASP A 204 7.98 -12.91 -1.65
N PHE A 205 7.06 -12.03 -1.26
CA PHE A 205 7.22 -11.18 -0.07
C PHE A 205 7.19 -11.98 1.26
N HIS A 206 7.10 -13.31 1.25
CA HIS A 206 7.06 -14.15 2.46
C HIS A 206 8.39 -14.18 3.24
N ASN A 207 9.50 -13.70 2.69
CA ASN A 207 10.83 -13.84 3.31
C ASN A 207 11.43 -12.55 3.91
N LEU A 208 10.65 -11.48 4.10
CA LEU A 208 11.07 -10.42 5.02
C LEU A 208 10.81 -10.93 6.44
N ALA A 209 11.90 -11.28 7.14
CA ALA A 209 11.83 -11.83 8.49
C ALA A 209 10.90 -10.99 9.41
N PRO A 210 9.95 -11.63 10.11
CA PRO A 210 8.89 -10.94 10.83
C PRO A 210 9.37 -10.54 12.22
N ASP A 211 9.95 -9.35 12.35
CA ASP A 211 10.32 -8.80 13.65
C ASP A 211 9.18 -7.94 14.23
N ASP A 212 7.93 -8.45 14.28
CA ASP A 212 6.79 -7.82 14.97
C ASP A 212 5.70 -8.81 15.43
N GLU A 213 5.95 -10.13 15.39
CA GLU A 213 4.96 -11.17 15.79
C GLU A 213 4.54 -11.07 17.28
N GLU A 214 5.48 -10.75 18.17
CA GLU A 214 5.21 -10.70 19.62
C GLU A 214 4.38 -9.47 20.02
N MET A 215 4.50 -8.36 19.27
CA MET A 215 3.84 -7.10 19.56
C MET A 215 2.37 -7.10 19.14
N LEU A 216 2.04 -7.67 17.98
CA LEU A 216 0.65 -7.77 17.48
C LEU A 216 -0.17 -8.84 18.24
N TYR A 217 0.45 -9.96 18.62
CA TYR A 217 -0.17 -10.98 19.48
C TYR A 217 -0.48 -10.44 20.89
N ALA A 218 0.47 -9.74 21.52
CA ALA A 218 0.24 -9.11 22.83
C ALA A 218 -0.86 -8.03 22.75
N TRP A 219 -0.99 -7.38 21.60
CA TRP A 219 -1.93 -6.29 21.35
C TRP A 219 -3.37 -6.75 21.09
N LEU A 220 -3.59 -7.91 20.44
CA LEU A 220 -4.91 -8.50 20.20
C LEU A 220 -5.52 -9.15 21.45
N HIS A 221 -4.69 -9.64 22.38
CA HIS A 221 -5.15 -10.39 23.56
C HIS A 221 -5.18 -9.57 24.86
N GLU A 222 -4.98 -8.25 24.81
CA GLU A 222 -4.98 -7.38 26.00
C GLU A 222 -6.37 -7.01 26.54
N THR A 223 -7.38 -7.86 26.32
CA THR A 223 -8.63 -7.86 27.08
C THR A 223 -8.88 -9.23 27.71
N GLU A 224 -8.06 -9.58 28.69
CA GLU A 224 -8.46 -10.29 29.93
C GLU A 224 -7.21 -10.66 30.73
N ALA A 225 -6.82 -9.77 31.65
CA ALA A 225 -5.92 -10.16 32.71
C ALA A 225 -6.63 -11.14 33.66
N LYS A 226 -6.07 -12.34 33.84
CA LYS A 226 -6.17 -13.09 35.09
C LYS A 226 -4.78 -13.28 35.70
N PRO A 227 -4.66 -13.21 37.03
CA PRO A 227 -3.42 -12.86 37.73
C PRO A 227 -2.40 -14.01 37.76
N PRO A 228 -1.13 -13.73 38.09
CA PRO A 228 -0.08 -14.74 38.07
C PRO A 228 -0.31 -15.78 39.18
N THR A 229 -0.49 -17.03 38.80
CA THR A 229 -0.41 -18.14 39.76
C THR A 229 1.06 -18.42 40.06
N ARG A 230 1.41 -18.21 41.34
CA ARG A 230 2.70 -18.49 41.97
C ARG A 230 3.35 -19.80 41.51
N ALA A 231 4.67 -19.72 41.35
CA ALA A 231 5.58 -20.86 41.27
C ALA A 231 5.30 -21.91 42.36
N ARG A 232 5.38 -23.19 41.98
CA ARG A 232 5.92 -24.24 42.86
C ARG A 232 7.16 -24.81 42.19
N ALA A 233 8.23 -24.77 42.97
CA ALA A 233 9.56 -25.23 42.64
C ALA A 233 9.55 -26.69 42.16
N GLY A 234 10.45 -26.95 41.22
CA GLY A 234 10.81 -28.30 40.83
C GLY A 234 11.35 -29.10 42.01
N THR A 235 11.00 -30.36 41.97
CA THR A 235 11.77 -31.51 42.45
C THR A 235 13.25 -31.34 42.14
N GLU A 236 14.08 -31.29 43.18
CA GLU A 236 15.44 -31.83 43.12
C GLU A 236 15.37 -33.31 43.50
N VAL A 237 15.97 -34.12 42.64
CA VAL A 237 16.27 -35.53 42.84
C VAL A 237 17.80 -35.61 42.96
N ASP A 238 18.23 -36.44 43.91
CA ASP A 238 19.58 -36.81 44.36
C ASP A 238 20.29 -35.89 45.38
#